data_AF-A0A7S3JLI0-F1
#
_entry.id   AF-A0A7S3JLI0-F1
#
_cell.length_a   1.000
_cell.length_b   1.000
_cell.length_c   1.000
_cell.angle_alpha   90.00
_cell.angle_beta   90.00
_cell.angle_gamma   90.00
#
_symmetry.space_group_name_H-M   'P 1'
#
loop_
_entity.id
_entity.type
_entity.pdbx_description
1 polymer ?
#
loop_
_entity_poly.entity_id
_entity_poly.type
_entity_poly.pdbx_seq_one_letter_code
_entity_poly.pdbx_strand_id
1 'polypeptide(L)'
;HSVSEIIAALTKAKKSKDKPTGIIAKTFKGKYFIHDIEDSPSWHGKPLGKESAEIIEDLEKKIKDKNVTLVPTLPKSKAVDPEELKEIPVPAMTYKKGDKVATRKAFGDCLKLLGESCDRIIGVDADVKNSTYLEFLKKSKPDQ
;
A
#
# COMPACT_ATOMS: atom_id res chain seq x y z
N HIS A 1 2.90 -6.43 22.73
CA HIS A 1 3.52 -5.21 23.30
C HIS A 1 5.02 -5.36 23.61
N SER A 2 5.67 -6.42 23.12
CA SER A 2 7.11 -6.64 23.29
C SER A 2 7.85 -6.00 22.10
N VAL A 3 8.65 -4.96 22.35
CA VAL A 3 9.41 -4.27 21.29
C VAL A 3 10.46 -5.19 20.66
N SER A 4 11.11 -6.03 21.47
CA SER A 4 12.10 -7.00 20.97
C SER A 4 11.47 -8.04 20.04
N GLU A 5 10.28 -8.55 20.35
CA GLU A 5 9.54 -9.46 19.47
C GLU A 5 9.10 -8.78 18.18
N ILE A 6 8.65 -7.53 18.25
CA ILE A 6 8.28 -6.74 17.05
C ILE A 6 9.50 -6.56 16.15
N ILE A 7 10.65 -6.18 16.69
CA ILE A 7 11.90 -6.03 15.93
C ILE A 7 12.31 -7.36 15.31
N ALA A 8 12.25 -8.46 16.07
CA ALA A 8 12.61 -9.79 15.57
C ALA A 8 11.66 -10.24 14.44
N ALA A 9 10.36 -10.03 14.60
CA ALA A 9 9.35 -10.38 13.60
C ALA A 9 9.53 -9.56 12.31
N LEU A 10 9.73 -8.24 12.42
CA LEU A 10 9.99 -7.36 11.26
C LEU A 10 11.31 -7.72 10.56
N THR A 11 12.36 -8.03 11.33
CA THR A 11 13.65 -8.47 10.78
C THR A 11 13.51 -9.78 10.01
N LYS A 12 12.72 -10.72 10.53
CA LYS A 12 12.41 -11.99 9.84
C LYS A 12 11.56 -11.75 8.59
N ALA A 13 10.52 -10.92 8.68
CA ALA A 13 9.64 -10.57 7.57
C ALA A 13 10.43 -9.97 6.40
N LYS A 14 11.37 -9.07 6.68
CA LYS A 14 12.25 -8.44 5.68
C LYS A 14 13.11 -9.45 4.90
N LYS A 15 13.37 -10.65 5.45
CA LYS A 15 14.13 -11.72 4.77
C LYS A 15 13.25 -12.59 3.86
N SER A 16 11.92 -12.53 4.01
CA SER A 16 10.99 -13.26 3.14
C SER A 16 10.87 -12.56 1.80
N LYS A 17 11.30 -13.21 0.71
CA LYS A 17 11.23 -12.65 -0.65
C LYS A 17 10.11 -13.24 -1.51
N ASP A 18 9.72 -14.48 -1.22
CA ASP A 18 8.86 -15.26 -2.12
C ASP A 18 7.39 -15.31 -1.68
N LYS A 19 7.07 -14.64 -0.57
CA LYS A 19 5.71 -14.59 -0.03
C LYS A 19 5.45 -13.36 0.83
N PRO A 20 4.20 -12.87 0.88
CA PRO A 20 3.81 -11.87 1.86
C PRO A 20 3.95 -12.43 3.28
N THR A 21 4.25 -11.54 4.25
CA THR A 21 4.34 -11.91 5.66
C THR A 21 3.24 -11.21 6.46
N GLY A 22 2.37 -11.99 7.10
CA GLY A 22 1.45 -11.50 8.12
C GLY A 22 2.07 -11.64 9.51
N ILE A 23 2.04 -10.57 10.31
CA ILE A 23 2.45 -10.60 11.73
C ILE A 23 1.19 -10.57 12.58
N ILE A 24 0.89 -11.69 13.26
CA ILE A 24 -0.23 -11.78 14.18
C ILE A 24 0.27 -11.33 15.56
N ALA A 25 -0.02 -10.08 15.91
CA ALA A 25 0.40 -9.49 17.17
C ALA A 25 -0.72 -9.56 18.21
N LYS A 26 -0.50 -10.32 19.31
CA LYS A 26 -1.36 -10.24 20.49
C LYS A 26 -1.16 -8.89 21.17
N THR A 27 -2.25 -8.15 21.34
CA THR A 27 -2.29 -6.85 22.02
C THR A 27 -3.43 -6.83 23.04
N PHE A 28 -3.50 -5.73 23.78
CA PHE A 28 -4.57 -5.40 24.73
C PHE A 28 -4.99 -3.98 24.37
N LYS A 29 -6.30 -3.76 24.21
CA LYS A 29 -6.85 -2.44 23.83
C LYS A 29 -6.65 -1.47 25.00
N GLY A 30 -6.22 -0.24 24.76
CA GLY A 30 -5.92 0.71 25.85
C GLY A 30 -4.77 0.25 26.74
N LYS A 31 -3.74 -0.39 26.16
CA LYS A 31 -2.58 -0.90 26.90
C LYS A 31 -1.96 0.20 27.78
N TYR A 32 -1.69 -0.14 29.04
CA TYR A 32 -1.15 0.74 30.08
C TYR A 32 -2.09 1.85 30.55
N PHE A 33 -3.32 1.95 30.05
CA PHE A 33 -4.28 2.90 30.60
C PHE A 33 -4.83 2.35 31.91
N ILE A 34 -4.74 3.15 32.95
CA ILE A 34 -5.27 2.89 34.29
C ILE A 34 -6.82 2.96 34.29
N HIS A 35 -7.46 2.80 35.46
CA HIS A 35 -8.92 2.82 35.66
C HIS A 35 -9.70 1.71 34.90
N ASP A 36 -9.15 0.51 34.85
CA ASP A 36 -9.77 -0.66 34.17
C ASP A 36 -10.12 -0.39 32.69
N ILE A 37 -9.34 0.48 32.04
CA ILE A 37 -9.49 0.76 30.61
C ILE A 37 -8.78 -0.29 29.77
N GLU A 38 -7.63 -0.79 30.21
CA GLU A 38 -6.91 -1.85 29.50
C GLU A 38 -7.78 -3.09 29.33
N ASP A 39 -7.85 -3.57 28.08
CA ASP A 39 -8.62 -4.72 27.61
C ASP A 39 -10.14 -4.62 27.83
N SER A 40 -10.65 -3.43 28.17
CA SER A 40 -12.07 -3.23 28.43
C SER A 40 -12.89 -3.11 27.14
N PRO A 41 -14.00 -3.87 26.98
CA PRO A 41 -14.86 -3.75 25.80
C PRO A 41 -15.53 -2.37 25.69
N SER A 42 -15.85 -1.75 26.83
CA SER A 42 -16.68 -0.55 26.97
C SER A 42 -16.03 0.75 26.50
N TRP A 43 -14.73 0.74 26.19
CA TRP A 43 -13.94 1.94 25.85
C TRP A 43 -13.64 2.09 24.35
N HIS A 44 -14.28 1.29 23.49
CA HIS A 44 -14.13 1.46 22.04
C HIS A 44 -14.76 2.80 21.57
N GLY A 45 -13.99 3.61 20.84
CA GLY A 45 -14.47 4.85 20.23
C GLY A 45 -14.77 6.00 21.22
N LYS A 46 -14.39 5.88 22.50
CA LYS A 46 -14.68 6.88 23.51
C LYS A 46 -13.45 7.76 23.81
N PRO A 47 -13.59 9.10 23.85
CA PRO A 47 -12.54 9.96 24.37
C PRO A 47 -12.36 9.74 25.88
N LEU A 48 -11.13 9.92 26.39
CA LEU A 48 -10.79 9.71 27.81
C LEU A 48 -11.41 10.76 28.74
N GLY A 49 -11.70 11.96 28.23
CA GLY A 49 -12.31 13.04 29.01
C GLY A 49 -11.53 13.35 30.29
N LYS A 50 -12.21 13.29 31.44
CA LYS A 50 -11.62 13.58 32.76
C LYS A 50 -10.50 12.62 33.19
N GLU A 51 -10.46 11.40 32.66
CA GLU A 51 -9.44 10.39 33.00
C GLU A 51 -8.08 10.70 32.34
N SER A 52 -8.05 11.61 31.36
CA SER A 52 -6.87 11.85 30.52
C SER A 52 -5.64 12.33 31.29
N ALA A 53 -5.81 13.24 32.25
CA ALA A 53 -4.71 13.82 33.00
C ALA A 53 -3.96 12.76 33.82
N GLU A 54 -4.68 11.92 34.55
CA GLU A 54 -4.09 10.86 35.38
C GLU A 54 -3.42 9.77 34.54
N ILE A 55 -4.03 9.40 33.41
CA ILE A 55 -3.44 8.43 32.47
C ILE A 55 -2.14 8.98 31.88
N ILE A 56 -2.11 10.25 31.46
CA ILE A 56 -0.88 10.88 30.95
C ILE A 56 0.20 10.88 32.02
N GLU A 57 -0.13 11.27 33.25
CA GLU A 57 0.83 11.28 34.35
C GLU A 57 1.40 9.88 34.64
N ASP A 58 0.56 8.84 34.66
CA ASP A 58 1.02 7.45 34.85
C ASP A 58 1.91 6.97 33.70
N LEU A 59 1.57 7.30 32.45
CA LEU A 59 2.39 6.94 31.29
C LEU A 59 3.74 7.66 31.31
N GLU A 60 3.77 8.94 31.67
CA GLU A 60 5.00 9.72 31.77
C GLU A 60 5.96 9.16 32.82
N LYS A 61 5.45 8.65 33.93
CA LYS A 61 6.27 7.98 34.96
C LYS A 61 6.96 6.71 34.45
N LYS A 62 6.45 6.09 33.38
CA LYS A 62 7.06 4.90 32.75
C LYS A 62 8.16 5.26 31.75
N ILE A 63 8.29 6.53 31.36
CA ILE A 63 9.33 6.98 30.42
C ILE A 63 10.67 7.09 31.17
N LYS A 64 11.66 6.31 30.73
CA LYS A 64 12.99 6.30 31.34
C LYS A 64 13.86 7.48 30.92
N ASP A 65 13.76 7.88 29.65
CA ASP A 65 14.53 8.98 29.08
C ASP A 65 13.59 9.84 28.21
N LYS A 66 13.40 11.09 28.63
CA LYS A 66 12.54 12.07 27.94
C LYS A 66 13.30 12.84 26.85
N ASN A 67 14.61 12.66 26.72
CA ASN A 67 15.48 13.41 25.81
C ASN A 67 15.91 12.59 24.58
N VAL A 68 15.34 11.40 24.37
CA VAL A 68 15.64 10.58 23.20
C VAL A 68 15.10 11.24 21.94
N THR A 69 15.99 11.49 20.97
CA THR A 69 15.58 11.87 19.61
C THR A 69 15.65 10.63 18.72
N LEU A 70 14.48 10.09 18.35
CA LEU A 70 14.39 9.02 17.35
C LEU A 70 14.27 9.65 15.96
N VAL A 71 15.32 9.48 15.14
CA VAL A 71 15.32 9.97 13.76
C VAL A 71 15.13 8.78 12.80
N PRO A 72 14.12 8.80 11.92
CA PRO A 72 13.94 7.75 10.93
C PRO A 72 15.10 7.73 9.95
N THR A 73 15.53 6.53 9.55
CA THR A 73 16.51 6.38 8.48
C THR A 73 15.85 6.62 7.13
N LEU A 74 16.42 7.51 6.32
CA LEU A 74 15.95 7.71 4.95
C LEU A 74 16.08 6.43 4.12
N PRO A 75 15.10 6.12 3.25
CA PRO A 75 15.19 4.99 2.35
C PRO A 75 16.36 5.16 1.38
N LYS A 76 17.03 4.06 1.02
CA LYS A 76 18.12 4.08 0.04
C LYS A 76 17.63 4.27 -1.40
N SER A 77 16.37 3.92 -1.67
CA SER A 77 15.76 4.09 -2.99
C SER A 77 15.43 5.55 -3.23
N LYS A 78 15.87 6.08 -4.38
CA LYS A 78 15.35 7.34 -4.89
C LYS A 78 13.96 7.09 -5.49
N ALA A 79 12.99 7.93 -5.15
CA ALA A 79 11.76 7.98 -5.91
C ALA A 79 12.08 8.46 -7.34
N VAL A 80 11.31 8.02 -8.33
CA VAL A 80 11.35 8.61 -9.66
C VAL A 80 10.77 10.02 -9.53
N ASP A 81 11.49 11.01 -10.05
CA ASP A 81 11.00 12.38 -10.07
C ASP A 81 9.81 12.48 -11.03
N PRO A 82 8.64 13.01 -10.61
CA PRO A 82 7.52 13.25 -11.51
C PRO A 82 7.89 14.09 -12.74
N GLU A 83 8.87 14.98 -12.64
CA GLU A 83 9.34 15.82 -13.76
C GLU A 83 10.16 15.03 -14.79
N GLU A 84 10.76 13.89 -14.40
CA GLU A 84 11.44 12.96 -15.32
C GLU A 84 10.44 12.10 -16.11
N LEU A 85 9.15 12.13 -15.75
CA LEU A 85 8.11 11.35 -16.43
C LEU A 85 7.74 12.00 -17.75
N LYS A 86 8.22 11.41 -18.84
CA LYS A 86 7.78 11.76 -20.20
C LYS A 86 6.25 11.64 -20.32
N GLU A 87 5.67 12.52 -21.13
CA GLU A 87 4.28 12.39 -21.56
C GLU A 87 4.06 11.03 -22.22
N ILE A 88 2.89 10.44 -21.96
CA ILE A 88 2.51 9.17 -22.58
C ILE A 88 2.05 9.51 -24.01
N PRO A 89 2.72 8.97 -25.05
CA PRO A 89 2.36 9.30 -26.41
C PRO A 89 0.98 8.73 -26.74
N VAL A 90 0.16 9.50 -27.47
CA VAL A 90 -1.10 9.01 -28.02
C VAL A 90 -0.79 8.11 -29.21
N PRO A 91 -1.19 6.82 -29.19
CA PRO A 91 -0.86 5.91 -30.27
C PRO A 91 -1.68 6.23 -31.53
N ALA A 92 -1.05 6.09 -32.69
CA ALA A 92 -1.75 6.17 -33.97
C ALA A 92 -2.58 4.90 -34.19
N MET A 93 -3.90 5.05 -34.33
CA MET A 93 -4.80 3.94 -34.65
C MET A 93 -4.96 3.81 -36.17
N THR A 94 -5.01 2.57 -36.67
CA THR A 94 -5.10 2.28 -38.11
C THR A 94 -6.53 2.12 -38.63
N TYR A 95 -7.55 2.51 -37.85
CA TYR A 95 -8.95 2.40 -38.26
C TYR A 95 -9.31 3.40 -39.36
N LYS A 96 -10.16 2.96 -40.28
CA LYS A 96 -10.71 3.79 -41.36
C LYS A 96 -12.16 4.14 -41.09
N LYS A 97 -12.60 5.28 -41.61
CA LYS A 97 -14.01 5.66 -41.56
C LYS A 97 -14.86 4.58 -42.26
N GLY A 98 -15.81 4.02 -41.53
CA GLY A 98 -16.67 2.93 -42.01
C GLY A 98 -16.33 1.55 -41.43
N ASP A 99 -15.19 1.39 -40.76
CA ASP A 99 -14.84 0.14 -40.09
C ASP A 99 -15.83 -0.18 -38.96
N LYS A 100 -16.28 -1.44 -38.90
CA LYS A 100 -17.16 -1.94 -37.84
C LYS A 100 -16.32 -2.62 -36.76
N VAL A 101 -15.96 -1.86 -35.73
CA VAL A 101 -15.17 -2.36 -34.59
C VAL A 101 -15.94 -2.12 -33.29
N ALA A 102 -16.02 -3.14 -32.44
CA ALA A 102 -16.58 -2.98 -31.11
C ALA A 102 -15.64 -2.10 -30.25
N THR A 103 -16.18 -1.12 -29.52
CA THR A 103 -15.38 -0.19 -28.71
C THR A 103 -14.49 -0.89 -27.69
N ARG A 104 -14.96 -2.00 -27.11
CA ARG A 104 -14.16 -2.88 -26.24
C ARG A 104 -12.93 -3.47 -26.93
N LYS A 105 -13.01 -3.81 -28.23
CA LYS A 105 -11.84 -4.25 -29.00
C LYS A 105 -10.91 -3.07 -29.27
N ALA A 106 -11.46 -1.91 -29.61
CA ALA A 106 -10.66 -0.70 -29.82
C ALA A 106 -9.91 -0.27 -28.56
N PHE A 107 -10.52 -0.45 -27.39
CA PHE A 107 -9.85 -0.30 -26.09
C PHE A 107 -8.64 -1.22 -25.97
N GLY A 108 -8.79 -2.53 -26.24
CA GLY A 108 -7.68 -3.48 -26.19
C GLY A 108 -6.56 -3.16 -27.20
N ASP A 109 -6.92 -2.80 -28.43
CA ASP A 109 -5.96 -2.42 -29.48
C ASP A 109 -5.15 -1.17 -29.06
N CYS A 110 -5.83 -0.15 -28.50
CA CYS A 110 -5.19 1.07 -27.99
C CYS A 110 -4.28 0.78 -26.79
N LEU A 111 -4.77 -0.03 -25.84
CA LEU A 111 -4.02 -0.38 -24.63
C LEU A 111 -2.72 -1.13 -24.95
N LYS A 112 -2.75 -2.02 -25.96
CA LYS A 112 -1.55 -2.68 -26.49
C LYS A 112 -0.52 -1.67 -26.98
N LEU A 113 -0.92 -0.70 -27.81
CA LEU A 113 -0.01 0.31 -28.37
C LEU A 113 0.54 1.25 -27.28
N LEU A 114 -0.28 1.59 -26.29
CA LEU A 114 0.15 2.34 -25.11
C LEU A 114 1.21 1.56 -24.31
N GLY A 115 0.99 0.26 -24.06
CA GLY A 115 1.97 -0.58 -23.36
C GLY A 115 3.28 -0.74 -24.14
N GLU A 116 3.22 -0.87 -25.46
CA GLU A 116 4.40 -0.93 -26.33
C GLU A 116 5.25 0.35 -26.30
N SER A 117 4.62 1.51 -26.04
CA SER A 117 5.29 2.82 -26.01
C SER A 117 5.68 3.31 -24.62
N CYS A 118 5.08 2.76 -23.55
CA CYS A 118 5.30 3.22 -22.18
C CYS A 118 5.16 2.07 -21.16
N ASP A 119 6.27 1.72 -20.49
CA ASP A 119 6.30 0.64 -19.48
C ASP A 119 5.52 0.98 -18.19
N ARG A 120 5.02 2.22 -18.06
CA ARG A 120 4.19 2.67 -16.92
C ARG A 120 2.72 2.28 -17.06
N ILE A 121 2.30 1.82 -18.23
CA ILE A 121 0.94 1.34 -18.45
C ILE A 121 0.84 -0.04 -17.80
N ILE A 122 -0.10 -0.22 -16.87
CA ILE A 122 -0.33 -1.49 -16.19
C ILE A 122 -1.80 -1.88 -16.36
N GLY A 123 -2.04 -3.13 -16.78
CA GLY A 123 -3.36 -3.69 -17.00
C GLY A 123 -3.77 -4.61 -15.86
N VAL A 124 -4.95 -4.38 -15.30
CA VAL A 124 -5.54 -5.27 -14.29
C VAL A 124 -6.92 -5.71 -14.76
N ASP A 125 -7.16 -7.01 -14.71
CA ASP A 125 -8.42 -7.61 -15.17
C ASP A 125 -8.83 -8.77 -14.25
N ALA A 126 -10.13 -8.90 -13.99
CA ALA A 126 -10.70 -9.90 -13.10
C ALA A 126 -11.25 -11.12 -13.88
N ASP A 127 -10.36 -11.75 -14.65
CA ASP A 127 -10.62 -12.95 -15.48
C ASP A 127 -11.62 -12.81 -16.63
N VAL A 128 -11.83 -11.59 -17.13
CA VAL A 128 -12.69 -11.25 -18.27
C VAL A 128 -11.91 -10.64 -19.45
N LYS A 129 -10.57 -10.74 -19.42
CA LYS A 129 -9.60 -10.21 -20.40
C LYS A 129 -9.87 -10.55 -21.87
N ASN A 130 -10.55 -11.65 -22.16
CA ASN A 130 -10.98 -12.04 -23.51
C ASN A 130 -12.22 -11.25 -23.99
N SER A 131 -13.05 -10.79 -23.05
CA SER A 131 -14.24 -9.99 -23.31
C SER A 131 -13.93 -8.49 -23.35
N THR A 132 -13.00 -8.04 -22.51
CA THR A 132 -12.49 -6.65 -22.45
C THR A 132 -11.38 -6.40 -23.47
N TYR A 133 -10.80 -7.45 -24.05
CA TYR A 133 -9.62 -7.42 -24.91
C TYR A 133 -8.34 -6.89 -24.23
N LEU A 134 -8.30 -6.83 -22.90
CA LEU A 134 -7.08 -6.54 -22.14
C LEU A 134 -5.99 -7.61 -22.37
N GLU A 135 -6.40 -8.82 -22.79
CA GLU A 135 -5.45 -9.87 -23.19
C GLU A 135 -4.46 -9.44 -24.30
N PHE A 136 -4.78 -8.40 -25.08
CA PHE A 136 -3.86 -7.88 -26.10
C PHE A 136 -2.62 -7.23 -25.47
N LEU A 137 -2.78 -6.46 -24.38
CA LEU A 137 -1.66 -5.94 -23.59
C LEU A 137 -0.88 -7.09 -22.96
N LYS A 138 -1.58 -8.03 -22.30
CA LYS A 138 -0.93 -9.18 -21.66
C LYS A 138 -0.07 -10.01 -22.65
N LYS A 139 -0.50 -10.13 -23.91
CA LYS A 139 0.25 -10.86 -24.95
C LYS A 139 1.46 -10.08 -25.46
N SER A 140 1.38 -8.76 -25.61
CA SER A 140 2.50 -7.94 -26.09
C SER A 140 3.51 -7.61 -24.99
N LYS A 141 3.03 -7.42 -23.76
CA LYS A 141 3.76 -6.97 -22.58
C LYS A 141 3.27 -7.72 -21.34
N PRO A 142 3.72 -8.97 -21.11
CA PRO A 142 3.20 -9.82 -20.03
C PRO A 142 3.44 -9.31 -18.60
N ASP A 143 4.47 -8.47 -18.43
CA ASP A 143 4.87 -7.89 -17.14
C ASP A 143 4.16 -6.56 -16.83
N GLN A 144 3.28 -6.10 -17.74
CA GLN A 144 2.44 -4.91 -17.62
C GLN A 144 0.97 -5.29 -17.43
#